data_AF-A0A517R5D7-F1
#
_entry.id   AF-A0A517R5D7-F1
#
_cell.length_a   1.000
_cell.length_b   1.000
_cell.length_c   1.000
_cell.angle_alpha   90.00
_cell.angle_beta   90.00
_cell.angle_gamma   90.00
#
_symmetry.space_group_name_H-M   'P 1'
#
loop_
_entity.id
_entity.type
_entity.pdbx_description
1 polymer ?
#
loop_
_entity_poly.entity_id
_entity_poly.type
_entity_poly.pdbx_seq_one_letter_code
_entity_poly.pdbx_strand_id
1 'polypeptide(L)'
;MTLRLDGLVACGELDGTRTNSVNGWIKLKGHQTPLSLSLTGACGKYLAGRRIRFEASEFSEPSFNDDYSEIAWQQVGPTGRMEVDRMSDGTVVLFLEWFSQNGRVLLELTNPEIETVPEENESSGPEAVGPAPDSAIEPWSEENNELDESDDPYNLFSDELNRHFEAESRALDHSLGGAEDDSGFTRDLELMEELIENGEGVPIAEIFDPPLKLPQPDGLSDRDIEVALRRLLAAMAEHGIALDICEHFSLRDAYTLLLEELCPHEMTHPELDATRWVQHFSTSDFCDKCDEEFEREFEEFERGRDKDGEEDQD
;
A
#
# COMPACT_ATOMS: atom_id res chain seq x y z
N MET A 1 1.89 -8.11 -19.94
CA MET A 1 3.30 -7.66 -20.07
C MET A 1 4.18 -8.44 -19.09
N THR A 2 5.50 -8.46 -19.24
CA THR A 2 6.40 -9.04 -18.22
C THR A 2 7.51 -8.05 -17.86
N LEU A 3 7.55 -7.65 -16.60
CA LEU A 3 8.55 -6.76 -16.02
C LEU A 3 9.60 -7.62 -15.29
N ARG A 4 10.89 -7.41 -15.58
CA ARG A 4 11.99 -8.08 -14.88
C ARG A 4 12.77 -7.05 -14.07
N LEU A 5 12.96 -7.33 -12.78
CA LEU A 5 13.70 -6.46 -11.86
C LEU A 5 15.15 -6.90 -11.64
N ASP A 6 15.60 -7.91 -12.40
CA ASP A 6 16.92 -8.51 -12.25
C ASP A 6 18.03 -7.48 -12.47
N GLY A 7 18.94 -7.38 -11.50
CA GLY A 7 20.04 -6.42 -11.53
C GLY A 7 19.67 -4.98 -11.18
N LEU A 8 18.38 -4.65 -11.08
CA LEU A 8 17.89 -3.33 -10.66
C LEU A 8 17.73 -3.23 -9.16
N VAL A 9 17.49 -4.33 -8.48
CA VAL A 9 17.25 -4.33 -7.04
C VAL A 9 18.56 -4.13 -6.28
N ALA A 10 18.53 -3.22 -5.31
CA ALA A 10 19.60 -3.04 -4.33
C ALA A 10 19.32 -3.91 -3.10
N CYS A 11 18.13 -3.76 -2.51
CA CYS A 11 17.71 -4.51 -1.33
C CYS A 11 16.19 -4.53 -1.22
N GLY A 12 15.66 -5.31 -0.28
CA GLY A 12 14.23 -5.33 0.02
C GLY A 12 13.92 -6.07 1.30
N GLU A 13 12.65 -5.99 1.69
CA GLU A 13 12.07 -6.70 2.82
C GLU A 13 10.78 -7.37 2.36
N LEU A 14 10.55 -8.61 2.80
CA LEU A 14 9.30 -9.32 2.62
C LEU A 14 8.80 -9.83 3.95
N ASP A 15 7.52 -9.67 4.16
CA ASP A 15 6.78 -10.20 5.28
C ASP A 15 5.76 -11.21 4.77
N GLY A 16 6.06 -12.49 4.97
CA GLY A 16 5.15 -13.61 4.73
C GLY A 16 4.67 -14.26 6.03
N THR A 17 4.61 -13.50 7.14
CA THR A 17 4.14 -14.01 8.45
C THR A 17 2.65 -14.32 8.45
N ARG A 18 1.85 -13.49 7.77
CA ARG A 18 0.39 -13.65 7.69
C ARG A 18 0.00 -14.65 6.61
N THR A 19 -1.08 -15.38 6.87
CA THR A 19 -1.65 -16.29 5.87
C THR A 19 -2.33 -15.47 4.78
N ASN A 20 -2.19 -15.89 3.52
CA ASN A 20 -2.79 -15.24 2.34
C ASN A 20 -2.34 -13.80 2.06
N SER A 21 -1.31 -13.29 2.74
CA SER A 21 -0.78 -11.95 2.52
C SER A 21 0.75 -11.97 2.51
N VAL A 22 1.34 -11.25 1.55
CA VAL A 22 2.77 -10.99 1.47
C VAL A 22 2.95 -9.49 1.30
N ASN A 23 3.48 -8.84 2.32
CA ASN A 23 3.75 -7.40 2.32
C ASN A 23 5.25 -7.14 2.27
N GLY A 24 5.65 -5.92 1.94
CA GLY A 24 7.06 -5.55 2.02
C GLY A 24 7.43 -4.40 1.12
N TRP A 25 8.72 -4.27 0.84
CA TRP A 25 9.23 -3.25 -0.05
C TRP A 25 10.48 -3.70 -0.79
N ILE A 26 10.73 -3.12 -1.95
CA ILE A 26 11.92 -3.38 -2.78
C ILE A 26 12.52 -2.05 -3.20
N LYS A 27 13.78 -1.81 -2.84
CA LYS A 27 14.53 -0.63 -3.27
C LYS A 27 15.28 -0.92 -4.56
N LEU A 28 14.99 -0.12 -5.59
CA LEU A 28 15.71 -0.15 -6.86
C LEU A 28 16.96 0.74 -6.79
N LYS A 29 18.04 0.34 -7.47
CA LYS A 29 19.28 1.11 -7.63
C LYS A 29 18.96 2.43 -8.33
N GLY A 30 19.47 3.53 -7.80
CA GLY A 30 19.28 4.87 -8.38
C GLY A 30 17.93 5.53 -8.05
N HIS A 31 17.02 4.84 -7.36
CA HIS A 31 15.74 5.40 -6.93
C HIS A 31 15.71 5.60 -5.41
N GLN A 32 15.16 6.74 -4.97
CA GLN A 32 15.02 7.05 -3.54
C GLN A 32 13.82 6.33 -2.94
N THR A 33 12.68 6.36 -3.64
CA THR A 33 11.44 5.73 -3.22
C THR A 33 11.50 4.21 -3.47
N PRO A 34 11.23 3.37 -2.45
CA PRO A 34 11.09 1.94 -2.66
C PRO A 34 9.74 1.59 -3.29
N LEU A 35 9.70 0.48 -4.02
CA LEU A 35 8.46 -0.18 -4.41
C LEU A 35 7.81 -0.75 -3.15
N SER A 36 6.55 -0.44 -2.90
CA SER A 36 5.75 -1.08 -1.86
C SER A 36 5.05 -2.31 -2.42
N LEU A 37 4.96 -3.39 -1.61
CA LEU A 37 4.28 -4.63 -1.96
C LEU A 37 3.12 -4.86 -0.98
N SER A 38 1.93 -5.07 -1.52
CA SER A 38 0.74 -5.56 -0.80
C SER A 38 0.11 -6.64 -1.69
N LEU A 39 0.56 -7.88 -1.48
CA LEU A 39 0.30 -9.00 -2.38
C LEU A 39 -0.57 -10.06 -1.71
N THR A 40 -1.49 -10.62 -2.46
CA THR A 40 -2.43 -11.64 -1.98
C THR A 40 -1.91 -13.04 -2.32
N GLY A 41 -1.63 -13.86 -1.32
CA GLY A 41 -1.25 -15.26 -1.52
C GLY A 41 -0.24 -15.76 -0.52
N ALA A 42 0.41 -16.87 -0.86
CA ALA A 42 1.31 -17.57 0.04
C ALA A 42 2.75 -17.54 -0.47
N CYS A 43 3.67 -17.41 0.48
CA CYS A 43 5.09 -17.63 0.30
C CYS A 43 5.42 -19.13 0.21
N GLY A 44 6.49 -19.47 -0.49
CA GLY A 44 7.06 -20.81 -0.47
C GLY A 44 7.63 -21.17 0.90
N LYS A 45 7.93 -22.46 1.12
CA LYS A 45 8.26 -23.04 2.44
C LYS A 45 9.35 -22.31 3.24
N TYR A 46 10.33 -21.70 2.58
CA TYR A 46 11.41 -20.98 3.28
C TYR A 46 10.99 -19.59 3.77
N LEU A 47 10.05 -18.97 3.08
CA LEU A 47 9.57 -17.61 3.32
C LEU A 47 8.27 -17.57 4.14
N ALA A 48 7.46 -18.63 4.06
CA ALA A 48 6.21 -18.73 4.80
C ALA A 48 6.44 -18.67 6.33
N GLY A 49 5.67 -17.81 7.00
CA GLY A 49 5.75 -17.57 8.44
C GLY A 49 6.98 -16.76 8.85
N ARG A 50 7.60 -16.00 7.94
CA ARG A 50 8.83 -15.24 8.22
C ARG A 50 8.81 -13.87 7.60
N ARG A 51 9.42 -12.92 8.31
CA ARG A 51 9.89 -11.65 7.75
C ARG A 51 11.37 -11.79 7.40
N ILE A 52 11.73 -11.45 6.16
CA ILE A 52 13.10 -11.51 5.69
C ILE A 52 13.53 -10.17 5.10
N ARG A 53 14.79 -9.82 5.32
CA ARG A 53 15.48 -8.75 4.59
C ARG A 53 16.49 -9.38 3.65
N PHE A 54 16.61 -8.83 2.45
CA PHE A 54 17.58 -9.30 1.47
C PHE A 54 18.33 -8.15 0.82
N GLU A 55 19.59 -8.40 0.48
CA GLU A 55 20.45 -7.48 -0.26
C GLU A 55 21.03 -8.18 -1.49
N ALA A 56 20.97 -7.49 -2.63
CA ALA A 56 21.50 -8.01 -3.88
C ALA A 56 23.04 -7.89 -3.89
N SER A 57 23.72 -8.98 -4.22
CA SER A 57 25.17 -8.96 -4.43
C SER A 57 25.55 -7.98 -5.57
N GLU A 58 26.64 -7.22 -5.40
CA GLU A 58 27.08 -6.08 -6.26
C GLU A 58 27.39 -6.41 -7.75
N PHE A 59 27.07 -7.60 -8.26
CA PHE A 59 27.62 -8.10 -9.52
C PHE A 59 26.91 -7.70 -10.82
N SER A 60 26.01 -6.72 -10.80
CA SER A 60 25.43 -6.18 -12.03
C SER A 60 25.41 -4.66 -12.00
N GLU A 61 26.26 -4.06 -12.84
CA GLU A 61 26.08 -2.66 -13.23
C GLU A 61 24.72 -2.58 -13.97
N PRO A 62 23.80 -1.72 -13.50
CA PRO A 62 22.53 -1.56 -14.21
C PRO A 62 22.82 -1.02 -15.61
N SER A 63 22.20 -1.61 -16.64
CA SER A 63 22.11 -0.91 -17.92
C SER A 63 21.18 0.29 -17.71
N PHE A 64 21.76 1.46 -17.46
CA PHE A 64 21.11 2.74 -17.14
C PHE A 64 20.16 3.31 -18.23
N ASN A 65 19.57 2.47 -19.09
CA ASN A 65 18.84 2.91 -20.27
C ASN A 65 17.40 2.41 -20.34
N ASP A 66 16.87 1.91 -19.24
CA ASP A 66 15.48 1.51 -19.16
C ASP A 66 14.69 2.67 -18.55
N ASP A 67 13.78 3.22 -19.33
CA ASP A 67 12.81 4.20 -18.89
C ASP A 67 11.79 3.49 -17.99
N TYR A 68 11.88 3.74 -16.68
CA TYR A 68 11.00 3.15 -15.66
C TYR A 68 9.86 4.10 -15.25
N SER A 69 9.59 5.13 -16.05
CA SER A 69 8.45 6.02 -15.82
C SER A 69 7.12 5.25 -15.72
N GLU A 70 7.04 4.04 -16.28
CA GLU A 70 5.85 3.17 -16.30
C GLU A 70 5.68 2.24 -15.08
N ILE A 71 6.65 2.14 -14.16
CA ILE A 71 6.53 1.22 -13.00
C ILE A 71 5.54 1.76 -11.97
N ALA A 72 4.58 0.94 -11.54
CA ALA A 72 3.74 1.28 -10.39
C ALA A 72 4.54 1.16 -9.10
N TRP A 73 4.65 2.26 -8.33
CA TRP A 73 5.42 2.24 -7.08
C TRP A 73 4.73 1.46 -5.96
N GLN A 74 3.41 1.29 -6.05
CA GLN A 74 2.64 0.40 -5.21
C GLN A 74 2.22 -0.83 -6.01
N GLN A 75 2.79 -1.98 -5.70
CA GLN A 75 2.51 -3.25 -6.36
C GLN A 75 1.44 -4.00 -5.57
N VAL A 76 0.33 -4.29 -6.24
CA VAL A 76 -0.74 -5.12 -5.70
C VAL A 76 -1.06 -6.29 -6.63
N GLY A 77 -1.71 -7.30 -6.08
CA GLY A 77 -2.19 -8.45 -6.83
C GLY A 77 -1.63 -9.77 -6.30
N PRO A 78 -1.89 -10.88 -7.00
CA PRO A 78 -1.65 -12.18 -6.41
C PRO A 78 -0.20 -12.62 -6.53
N THR A 79 0.26 -13.35 -5.52
CA THR A 79 1.58 -13.98 -5.56
C THR A 79 1.62 -15.13 -6.58
N GLY A 80 2.75 -15.22 -7.28
CA GLY A 80 3.16 -16.38 -8.05
C GLY A 80 4.12 -17.23 -7.22
N ARG A 81 5.20 -17.70 -7.84
CA ARG A 81 6.24 -18.43 -7.11
C ARG A 81 7.12 -17.47 -6.29
N MET A 82 7.21 -17.70 -4.98
CA MET A 82 8.06 -16.95 -4.05
C MET A 82 8.91 -17.92 -3.23
N GLU A 83 10.15 -18.16 -3.65
CA GLU A 83 10.97 -19.24 -3.09
C GLU A 83 12.44 -18.85 -2.94
N VAL A 84 13.10 -19.50 -1.98
CA VAL A 84 14.56 -19.49 -1.85
C VAL A 84 15.06 -20.89 -2.16
N ASP A 85 15.78 -21.03 -3.25
CA ASP A 85 16.41 -22.27 -3.68
C ASP A 85 17.90 -22.28 -3.29
N ARG A 86 18.38 -23.43 -2.80
CA ARG A 86 19.81 -23.66 -2.55
C ARG A 86 20.30 -24.74 -3.50
N MET A 87 21.12 -24.34 -4.46
CA MET A 87 21.70 -25.23 -5.45
C MET A 87 22.80 -26.11 -4.84
N SER A 88 23.12 -27.21 -5.52
CA SER A 88 24.13 -28.18 -5.05
C SER A 88 25.55 -27.64 -4.98
N ASP A 89 25.84 -26.57 -5.71
CA ASP A 89 27.12 -25.86 -5.71
C ASP A 89 27.23 -24.83 -4.56
N GLY A 90 26.18 -24.68 -3.75
CA GLY A 90 26.10 -23.70 -2.66
C GLY A 90 25.47 -22.36 -3.08
N THR A 91 25.12 -22.19 -4.35
CA THR A 91 24.46 -20.97 -4.84
C THR A 91 23.07 -20.84 -4.21
N VAL A 92 22.77 -19.68 -3.65
CA VAL A 92 21.43 -19.35 -3.14
C VAL A 92 20.71 -18.51 -4.19
N VAL A 93 19.47 -18.84 -4.52
CA VAL A 93 18.64 -18.07 -5.45
C VAL A 93 17.36 -17.66 -4.75
N LEU A 94 17.09 -16.35 -4.69
CA LEU A 94 15.79 -15.82 -4.30
C LEU A 94 14.99 -15.55 -5.57
N PHE A 95 13.85 -16.23 -5.72
CA PHE A 95 12.94 -16.07 -6.84
C PHE A 95 11.61 -15.53 -6.35
N LEU A 96 11.20 -14.38 -6.87
CA LEU A 96 9.91 -13.76 -6.58
C LEU A 96 9.17 -13.51 -7.88
N GLU A 97 7.89 -13.87 -7.87
CA GLU A 97 6.96 -13.66 -8.96
C GLU A 97 5.62 -13.21 -8.40
N TRP A 98 5.02 -12.22 -9.06
CA TRP A 98 3.67 -11.78 -8.79
C TRP A 98 3.03 -11.18 -10.05
N PHE A 99 1.74 -10.90 -9.98
CA PHE A 99 0.97 -10.27 -11.05
C PHE A 99 0.40 -8.96 -10.51
N SER A 100 0.63 -7.84 -11.22
CA SER A 100 0.27 -6.49 -10.79
C SER A 100 -0.21 -5.60 -11.93
N GLN A 101 -0.35 -4.30 -11.67
CA GLN A 101 -0.60 -3.26 -12.67
C GLN A 101 0.41 -3.31 -13.83
N ASN A 102 1.64 -3.76 -13.57
CA ASN A 102 2.68 -3.90 -14.60
C ASN A 102 2.64 -5.26 -15.32
N GLY A 103 1.58 -6.05 -15.11
CA GLY A 103 1.45 -7.43 -15.57
C GLY A 103 2.26 -8.39 -14.70
N ARG A 104 2.94 -9.36 -15.31
CA ARG A 104 3.76 -10.33 -14.57
C ARG A 104 5.10 -9.72 -14.18
N VAL A 105 5.42 -9.66 -12.91
CA VAL A 105 6.71 -9.17 -12.43
C VAL A 105 7.58 -10.33 -11.95
N LEU A 106 8.86 -10.29 -12.30
CA LEU A 106 9.85 -11.31 -11.97
C LEU A 106 11.09 -10.67 -11.35
N LEU A 107 11.58 -11.28 -10.27
CA LEU A 107 12.83 -10.94 -9.63
C LEU A 107 13.57 -12.23 -9.25
N GLU A 108 14.78 -12.38 -9.77
CA GLU A 108 15.70 -13.47 -9.51
C GLU A 108 17.03 -12.90 -9.04
N LEU A 109 17.34 -13.08 -7.75
CA LEU A 109 18.62 -12.70 -7.18
C LEU A 109 19.50 -13.92 -6.98
N THR A 110 20.72 -13.85 -7.50
CA THR A 110 21.75 -14.88 -7.30
C THR A 110 22.67 -14.47 -6.15
N ASN A 111 22.86 -15.38 -5.20
CA ASN A 111 23.59 -15.19 -3.95
C ASN A 111 23.22 -13.90 -3.20
N PRO A 112 21.92 -13.62 -2.96
CA PRO A 112 21.55 -12.52 -2.08
C PRO A 112 21.98 -12.82 -0.64
N GLU A 113 22.34 -11.77 0.09
CA GLU A 113 22.44 -11.86 1.56
C GLU A 113 21.01 -11.84 2.10
N ILE A 114 20.60 -12.87 2.84
CA ILE A 114 19.23 -12.99 3.39
C ILE A 114 19.32 -13.11 4.91
N GLU A 115 18.67 -12.19 5.61
CA GLU A 115 18.52 -12.17 7.06
C GLU A 115 17.05 -12.37 7.45
N THR A 116 16.79 -13.18 8.47
CA THR A 116 15.45 -13.29 9.06
C THR A 116 15.31 -12.20 10.12
N VAL A 117 14.30 -11.34 9.97
CA VAL A 117 14.00 -10.30 10.95
C VAL A 117 13.12 -10.93 12.04
N PRO A 118 13.53 -10.89 13.33
CA PRO A 118 12.68 -11.37 14.42
C PRO A 118 11.45 -10.46 14.55
N GLU A 119 10.36 -11.04 15.05
CA GLU A 119 9.04 -10.41 15.22
C GLU A 119 9.02 -9.38 16.40
N GLU A 120 10.14 -8.71 16.67
CA GLU A 120 10.25 -7.76 17.78
C GLU A 120 9.58 -6.43 17.42
N ASN A 121 8.36 -6.24 17.95
CA ASN A 121 7.55 -5.02 18.06
C ASN A 121 7.45 -4.14 16.80
N GLU A 122 6.22 -4.05 16.28
CA GLU A 122 5.75 -3.04 15.34
C GLU A 122 6.01 -1.61 15.86
N SER A 123 7.21 -1.09 15.67
CA SER A 123 7.51 0.33 15.92
C SER A 123 8.80 0.70 15.19
N SER A 124 8.78 0.67 13.86
CA SER A 124 9.79 1.32 13.00
C SER A 124 9.26 1.51 11.58
N GLY A 125 8.08 2.11 11.43
CA GLY A 125 7.83 2.94 10.26
C GLY A 125 8.77 4.18 10.31
N PRO A 126 9.03 4.88 9.20
CA PRO A 126 9.68 6.18 9.28
C PRO A 126 8.88 7.06 10.25
N GLU A 127 9.56 7.65 11.24
CA GLU A 127 8.97 8.45 12.31
C GLU A 127 7.87 9.37 11.76
N ALA A 128 6.62 9.00 11.99
CA ALA A 128 5.53 9.95 11.94
C ALA A 128 5.86 11.03 12.97
N VAL A 129 6.02 12.26 12.48
CA VAL A 129 6.18 13.46 13.30
C VAL A 129 5.09 13.40 14.38
N GLY A 130 5.53 13.34 15.65
CA GLY A 130 4.64 13.02 16.77
C GLY A 130 3.42 13.95 16.88
N PRO A 131 2.36 13.49 17.54
CA PRO A 131 1.16 14.29 17.75
C PRO A 131 1.52 15.58 18.48
N ALA A 132 1.03 16.71 17.96
CA ALA A 132 1.14 18.00 18.61
C ALA A 132 0.56 17.91 20.04
N PRO A 133 1.16 18.60 21.03
CA PRO A 133 0.66 18.60 22.39
C PRO A 133 -0.76 19.16 22.43
N ASP A 134 -1.59 18.44 23.17
CA ASP A 134 -3.00 18.68 23.44
C ASP A 134 -3.23 20.10 24.01
N SER A 135 -3.49 21.05 23.11
CA SER A 135 -3.95 22.38 23.47
C SER A 135 -5.47 22.38 23.46
N ALA A 136 -6.05 22.35 24.65
CA ALA A 136 -7.48 22.50 24.91
C ALA A 136 -8.12 23.58 24.02
N ILE A 137 -8.90 23.14 23.06
CA ILE A 137 -9.75 24.01 22.24
C ILE A 137 -10.97 24.34 23.11
N GLU A 138 -10.98 25.54 23.70
CA GLU A 138 -12.22 26.11 24.24
C GLU A 138 -13.26 26.28 23.11
N PRO A 139 -14.56 26.14 23.40
CA PRO A 139 -15.60 26.25 22.39
C PRO A 139 -15.66 27.69 21.89
N TRP A 140 -15.26 27.89 20.64
CA TRP A 140 -15.38 29.16 19.94
C TRP A 140 -16.85 29.51 19.82
N SER A 141 -17.29 30.49 20.63
CA SER A 141 -18.61 31.08 20.53
C SER A 141 -18.74 31.80 19.19
N GLU A 142 -19.70 31.39 18.37
CA GLU A 142 -20.14 32.09 17.15
C GLU A 142 -20.69 33.48 17.51
N GLU A 143 -19.81 34.47 17.65
CA GLU A 143 -20.20 35.87 17.55
C GLU A 143 -19.43 36.52 16.40
N ASN A 144 -20.18 36.79 15.33
CA ASN A 144 -19.90 37.72 14.24
C ASN A 144 -18.75 38.69 14.53
N ASN A 145 -17.60 38.44 13.89
CA ASN A 145 -16.59 39.46 13.68
C ASN A 145 -16.36 39.57 12.17
N GLU A 146 -16.76 40.69 11.60
CA GLU A 146 -16.23 41.16 10.32
C GLU A 146 -14.71 41.32 10.50
N LEU A 147 -13.94 40.31 10.10
CA LEU A 147 -12.48 40.33 10.19
C LEU A 147 -11.94 41.31 9.15
N ASP A 148 -11.49 42.45 9.64
CA ASP A 148 -10.58 43.37 8.94
C ASP A 148 -9.28 42.60 8.62
N GLU A 149 -8.86 42.61 7.36
CA GLU A 149 -7.66 41.95 6.83
C GLU A 149 -6.37 42.66 7.32
N SER A 150 -6.14 42.67 8.64
CA SER A 150 -4.84 43.05 9.21
C SER A 150 -4.20 41.81 9.82
N ASP A 151 -3.23 41.22 9.10
CA ASP A 151 -2.53 39.96 9.40
C ASP A 151 -1.70 39.93 10.71
N ASP A 152 -1.82 40.93 11.58
CA ASP A 152 -1.22 40.89 12.92
C ASP A 152 -2.02 41.75 13.91
N PRO A 153 -3.12 41.23 14.49
CA PRO A 153 -3.95 41.98 15.43
C PRO A 153 -3.21 42.38 16.72
N TYR A 154 -2.03 41.81 16.98
CA TYR A 154 -1.24 42.10 18.18
C TYR A 154 0.05 42.86 17.90
N ASN A 155 0.36 43.15 16.63
CA ASN A 155 1.57 43.84 16.18
C ASN A 155 2.84 43.24 16.81
N LEU A 156 2.83 41.91 16.99
CA LEU A 156 3.88 41.15 17.67
C LEU A 156 5.12 41.03 16.77
N PHE A 157 4.93 41.16 15.46
CA PHE A 157 5.99 41.11 14.48
C PHE A 157 6.19 42.49 13.88
N SER A 158 7.44 42.96 13.80
CA SER A 158 7.73 44.18 13.05
C SER A 158 7.52 43.94 11.56
N ASP A 159 7.14 44.97 10.80
CA ASP A 159 7.02 44.89 9.33
C ASP A 159 8.26 44.33 8.63
N GLU A 160 9.44 44.47 9.25
CA GLU A 160 10.70 43.93 8.75
C GLU A 160 10.81 42.42 8.99
N LEU A 161 10.34 41.93 10.15
CA LEU A 161 10.31 40.50 10.46
C LEU A 161 9.25 39.76 9.63
N ASN A 162 8.07 40.37 9.43
CA ASN A 162 7.04 39.80 8.54
C ASN A 162 7.55 39.70 7.10
N ARG A 163 8.19 40.75 6.59
CA ARG A 163 8.82 40.70 5.26
C ARG A 163 9.94 39.67 5.17
N HIS A 164 10.67 39.42 6.27
CA HIS A 164 11.67 38.37 6.32
C HIS A 164 11.03 36.98 6.25
N PHE A 165 10.02 36.70 7.08
CA PHE A 165 9.31 35.43 7.07
C PHE A 165 8.58 35.17 5.74
N GLU A 166 7.95 36.19 5.15
CA GLU A 166 7.35 36.06 3.82
C GLU A 166 8.40 35.82 2.72
N ALA A 167 9.58 36.43 2.83
CA ALA A 167 10.66 36.22 1.87
C ALA A 167 11.31 34.85 2.05
N GLU A 168 11.45 34.38 3.29
CA GLU A 168 12.00 33.07 3.64
C GLU A 168 11.01 31.95 3.30
N SER A 169 9.71 32.14 3.54
CA SER A 169 8.64 31.25 3.11
C SER A 169 8.59 31.16 1.58
N ARG A 170 8.62 32.29 0.86
CA ARG A 170 8.73 32.28 -0.61
C ARG A 170 10.00 31.62 -1.11
N ALA A 171 11.11 31.77 -0.41
CA ALA A 171 12.37 31.11 -0.78
C ALA A 171 12.32 29.60 -0.47
N LEU A 172 11.66 29.20 0.61
CA LEU A 172 11.43 27.81 0.99
C LEU A 172 10.49 27.14 -0.02
N ASP A 173 9.36 27.75 -0.35
CA ASP A 173 8.42 27.29 -1.39
C ASP A 173 9.12 27.17 -2.74
N HIS A 174 10.00 28.11 -3.08
CA HIS A 174 10.78 28.05 -4.32
C HIS A 174 11.93 27.03 -4.26
N SER A 175 12.38 26.65 -3.06
CA SER A 175 13.41 25.63 -2.82
C SER A 175 12.84 24.21 -2.70
N LEU A 176 11.60 24.08 -2.22
CA LEU A 176 10.83 22.84 -2.19
C LEU A 176 10.18 22.61 -3.56
N GLY A 177 9.74 23.67 -4.23
CA GLY A 177 9.28 23.70 -5.62
C GLY A 177 10.42 23.66 -6.65
N GLY A 178 11.47 22.88 -6.38
CA GLY A 178 12.46 22.50 -7.38
C GLY A 178 11.76 21.76 -8.51
N ALA A 179 11.58 22.46 -9.63
CA ALA A 179 10.89 21.99 -10.83
C ALA A 179 11.35 20.60 -11.29
N GLU A 180 10.44 19.63 -11.25
CA GLU A 180 9.91 18.87 -12.39
C GLU A 180 8.91 17.81 -11.83
N ASP A 181 7.63 17.92 -12.25
CA ASP A 181 6.55 16.89 -12.18
C ASP A 181 5.46 16.92 -11.08
N ASP A 182 5.40 17.92 -10.18
CA ASP A 182 4.33 17.95 -9.15
C ASP A 182 2.92 18.26 -9.71
N SER A 183 2.85 18.80 -10.94
CA SER A 183 1.57 19.07 -11.62
C SER A 183 0.80 17.80 -12.00
N GLY A 184 1.49 16.67 -12.18
CA GLY A 184 0.85 15.39 -12.46
C GLY A 184 0.14 14.87 -11.21
N PHE A 185 0.87 14.83 -10.09
CA PHE A 185 0.34 14.35 -8.82
C PHE A 185 -0.85 15.18 -8.30
N THR A 186 -0.76 16.52 -8.36
CA THR A 186 -1.90 17.37 -7.98
C THR A 186 -3.12 17.12 -8.88
N ARG A 187 -2.91 16.98 -10.19
CA ARG A 187 -3.99 16.71 -11.14
C ARG A 187 -4.63 15.34 -10.93
N ASP A 188 -3.84 14.33 -10.59
CA ASP A 188 -4.33 12.98 -10.31
C ASP A 188 -5.17 12.96 -9.04
N LEU A 189 -4.79 13.73 -8.01
CA LEU A 189 -5.60 13.92 -6.80
C LEU A 189 -6.91 14.67 -7.08
N GLU A 190 -6.88 15.74 -7.87
CA GLU A 190 -8.08 16.48 -8.28
C GLU A 190 -9.05 15.59 -9.07
N LEU A 191 -8.53 14.78 -10.00
CA LEU A 191 -9.32 13.81 -10.76
C LEU A 191 -9.98 12.77 -9.84
N MET A 192 -9.24 12.26 -8.86
CA MET A 192 -9.76 11.32 -7.87
C MET A 192 -10.90 11.94 -7.05
N GLU A 193 -10.71 13.15 -6.53
CA GLU A 193 -11.74 13.86 -5.77
C GLU A 193 -13.01 14.07 -6.62
N GLU A 194 -12.86 14.51 -7.88
CA GLU A 194 -13.98 14.69 -8.81
C GLU A 194 -14.76 13.39 -9.04
N LEU A 195 -14.05 12.27 -9.23
CA LEU A 195 -14.66 10.96 -9.48
C LEU A 195 -15.36 10.40 -8.25
N ILE A 196 -14.79 10.58 -7.06
CA ILE A 196 -15.42 10.16 -5.80
C ILE A 196 -16.70 10.96 -5.53
N GLU A 197 -16.68 12.27 -5.78
CA GLU A 197 -17.81 13.14 -5.49
C GLU A 197 -18.93 13.06 -6.54
N ASN A 198 -18.56 12.94 -7.83
CA ASN A 198 -19.48 13.15 -8.95
C ASN A 198 -19.49 12.02 -9.98
N GLY A 199 -18.58 11.05 -9.90
CA GLY A 199 -18.48 9.95 -10.86
C GLY A 199 -19.54 8.88 -10.62
N GLU A 200 -20.20 8.42 -11.69
CA GLU A 200 -21.16 7.30 -11.60
C GLU A 200 -20.46 5.93 -11.43
N GLY A 201 -19.15 5.86 -11.68
CA GLY A 201 -18.34 4.63 -11.61
C GLY A 201 -18.84 3.53 -12.55
N VAL A 202 -18.15 2.39 -12.54
CA VAL A 202 -18.62 1.15 -13.18
C VAL A 202 -18.42 -0.03 -12.23
N PRO A 203 -19.29 -1.04 -12.23
CA PRO A 203 -19.07 -2.24 -11.44
C PRO A 203 -17.76 -2.93 -11.86
N ILE A 204 -17.02 -3.46 -10.90
CA ILE A 204 -15.76 -4.17 -11.17
C ILE A 204 -15.94 -5.30 -12.20
N ALA A 205 -17.09 -5.98 -12.22
CA ALA A 205 -17.37 -7.03 -13.20
C ALA A 205 -17.37 -6.55 -14.67
N GLU A 206 -17.63 -5.26 -14.91
CA GLU A 206 -17.80 -4.69 -16.25
C GLU A 206 -16.50 -4.11 -16.83
N ILE A 207 -15.44 -3.94 -16.04
CA ILE A 207 -14.18 -3.34 -16.50
C ILE A 207 -13.36 -4.29 -17.40
N PHE A 208 -13.60 -5.60 -17.31
CA PHE A 208 -12.79 -6.59 -17.99
C PHE A 208 -13.11 -6.70 -19.49
N ASP A 209 -12.13 -6.45 -20.35
CA ASP A 209 -12.21 -6.71 -21.79
C ASP A 209 -11.14 -7.74 -22.25
N PRO A 210 -11.52 -8.99 -22.60
CA PRO A 210 -12.88 -9.52 -22.65
C PRO A 210 -13.45 -9.87 -21.26
N PRO A 211 -14.79 -9.92 -21.11
CA PRO A 211 -15.43 -10.27 -19.84
C PRO A 211 -14.90 -11.58 -19.26
N LEU A 212 -14.51 -11.56 -17.98
CA LEU A 212 -14.00 -12.73 -17.30
C LEU A 212 -15.08 -13.81 -17.18
N LYS A 213 -14.81 -14.97 -17.76
CA LYS A 213 -15.66 -16.15 -17.61
C LYS A 213 -15.23 -16.94 -16.38
N LEU A 214 -15.84 -16.62 -15.25
CA LEU A 214 -15.51 -17.21 -13.96
C LEU A 214 -16.44 -18.40 -13.66
N PRO A 215 -15.90 -19.57 -13.30
CA PRO A 215 -16.71 -20.72 -12.90
C PRO A 215 -17.34 -20.51 -11.52
N GLN A 216 -18.52 -21.09 -11.32
CA GLN A 216 -19.24 -21.06 -10.03
C GLN A 216 -18.48 -21.89 -8.96
N PRO A 217 -18.44 -21.43 -7.69
CA PRO A 217 -17.61 -22.04 -6.65
C PRO A 217 -18.04 -23.47 -6.29
N ASP A 218 -19.34 -23.76 -6.24
CA ASP A 218 -19.92 -25.03 -5.74
C ASP A 218 -19.44 -26.29 -6.49
N GLY A 219 -18.93 -26.15 -7.71
CA GLY A 219 -18.47 -27.27 -8.55
C GLY A 219 -16.95 -27.47 -8.58
N LEU A 220 -16.18 -26.59 -7.94
CA LEU A 220 -14.72 -26.53 -8.11
C LEU A 220 -13.99 -27.20 -6.95
N SER A 221 -12.87 -27.86 -7.25
CA SER A 221 -11.93 -28.27 -6.22
C SER A 221 -11.21 -27.05 -5.64
N ASP A 222 -10.64 -27.16 -4.44
CA ASP A 222 -9.91 -26.03 -3.81
C ASP A 222 -8.71 -25.56 -4.65
N ARG A 223 -8.10 -26.48 -5.40
CA ARG A 223 -7.06 -26.15 -6.38
C ARG A 223 -7.61 -25.34 -7.56
N ASP A 224 -8.78 -25.70 -8.07
CA ASP A 224 -9.41 -24.97 -9.17
C ASP A 224 -9.91 -23.59 -8.70
N ILE A 225 -10.38 -23.49 -7.47
CA ILE A 225 -10.70 -22.22 -6.78
C ILE A 225 -9.45 -21.35 -6.69
N GLU A 226 -8.32 -21.88 -6.20
CA GLU A 226 -7.07 -21.12 -6.10
C GLU A 226 -6.64 -20.57 -7.46
N VAL A 227 -6.71 -21.39 -8.52
CA VAL A 227 -6.37 -20.96 -9.88
C VAL A 227 -7.35 -19.90 -10.40
N ALA A 228 -8.65 -20.06 -10.15
CA ALA A 228 -9.67 -19.09 -10.56
C ALA A 228 -9.51 -17.76 -9.82
N LEU A 229 -9.31 -17.80 -8.50
CA LEU A 229 -9.07 -16.65 -7.64
C LEU A 229 -7.81 -15.91 -8.07
N ARG A 230 -6.67 -16.60 -8.24
CA ARG A 230 -5.43 -15.98 -8.73
C ARG A 230 -5.64 -15.29 -10.07
N ARG A 231 -6.39 -15.90 -10.98
CA ARG A 231 -6.68 -15.29 -12.29
C ARG A 231 -7.53 -14.03 -12.15
N LEU A 232 -8.53 -14.04 -11.30
CA LEU A 232 -9.38 -12.89 -11.04
C LEU A 232 -8.59 -11.75 -10.39
N LEU A 233 -7.84 -12.03 -9.32
CA LEU A 233 -6.99 -11.05 -8.65
C LEU A 233 -5.94 -10.46 -9.58
N ALA A 234 -5.34 -11.26 -10.46
CA ALA A 234 -4.38 -10.76 -11.45
C ALA A 234 -5.04 -9.79 -12.44
N ALA A 235 -6.28 -10.07 -12.87
CA ALA A 235 -7.01 -9.18 -13.75
C ALA A 235 -7.46 -7.89 -13.04
N MET A 236 -7.89 -7.99 -11.78
CA MET A 236 -8.22 -6.84 -10.94
C MET A 236 -7.00 -5.94 -10.70
N ALA A 237 -5.83 -6.53 -10.48
CA ALA A 237 -4.60 -5.80 -10.27
C ALA A 237 -4.16 -5.01 -11.51
N GLU A 238 -4.51 -5.43 -12.73
CA GLU A 238 -4.26 -4.64 -13.94
C GLU A 238 -5.03 -3.31 -13.96
N HIS A 239 -6.12 -3.21 -13.18
CA HIS A 239 -6.94 -2.00 -12.99
C HIS A 239 -6.70 -1.33 -11.62
N GLY A 240 -5.58 -1.64 -10.95
CA GLY A 240 -5.27 -1.05 -9.65
C GLY A 240 -6.23 -1.47 -8.54
N ILE A 241 -6.88 -2.63 -8.64
CA ILE A 241 -7.77 -3.13 -7.58
C ILE A 241 -7.07 -4.23 -6.80
N ALA A 242 -6.98 -4.06 -5.48
CA ALA A 242 -6.37 -4.99 -4.54
C ALA A 242 -7.43 -5.64 -3.64
N LEU A 243 -7.21 -6.90 -3.27
CA LEU A 243 -7.97 -7.58 -2.23
C LEU A 243 -7.03 -8.16 -1.18
N ASP A 244 -7.12 -7.63 0.04
CA ASP A 244 -6.47 -8.17 1.21
C ASP A 244 -7.33 -9.28 1.82
N ILE A 245 -6.78 -10.50 1.88
CA ILE A 245 -7.48 -11.66 2.45
C ILE A 245 -7.02 -11.85 3.89
N CYS A 246 -7.94 -11.68 4.83
CA CYS A 246 -7.68 -11.94 6.25
C CYS A 246 -7.46 -13.43 6.51
N GLU A 247 -6.83 -13.76 7.64
CA GLU A 247 -6.47 -15.14 8.00
C GLU A 247 -7.67 -16.04 8.31
N HIS A 248 -8.83 -15.45 8.58
CA HIS A 248 -10.08 -16.15 8.85
C HIS A 248 -10.80 -16.62 7.59
N PHE A 249 -10.46 -16.06 6.43
CA PHE A 249 -11.08 -16.39 5.16
C PHE A 249 -10.40 -17.57 4.48
N SER A 250 -11.19 -18.54 4.04
CA SER A 250 -10.69 -19.54 3.09
C SER A 250 -10.61 -18.95 1.68
N LEU A 251 -9.77 -19.52 0.82
CA LEU A 251 -9.69 -19.10 -0.59
C LEU A 251 -11.03 -19.24 -1.32
N ARG A 252 -11.87 -20.19 -0.89
CA ARG A 252 -13.22 -20.38 -1.44
C ARG A 252 -14.13 -19.25 -1.02
N ASP A 253 -14.12 -18.86 0.26
CA ASP A 253 -14.95 -17.76 0.76
C ASP A 253 -14.54 -16.44 0.10
N ALA A 254 -13.23 -16.20 -0.05
CA ALA A 254 -12.73 -15.01 -0.73
C ALA A 254 -13.16 -14.97 -2.21
N TYR A 255 -13.11 -16.11 -2.90
CA TYR A 255 -13.57 -16.22 -4.28
C TYR A 255 -15.09 -16.03 -4.41
N THR A 256 -15.88 -16.58 -3.49
CA THR A 256 -17.33 -16.37 -3.45
C THR A 256 -17.68 -14.91 -3.18
N LEU A 257 -17.03 -14.28 -2.19
CA LEU A 257 -17.21 -12.86 -1.87
C LEU A 257 -16.93 -11.98 -3.09
N LEU A 258 -15.84 -12.24 -3.81
CA LEU A 258 -15.53 -11.51 -5.03
C LEU A 258 -16.62 -11.63 -6.10
N LEU A 259 -17.17 -12.84 -6.29
CA LEU A 259 -18.16 -13.09 -7.34
C LEU A 259 -19.55 -12.55 -7.00
N GLU A 260 -19.96 -12.67 -5.75
CA GLU A 260 -21.33 -12.41 -5.32
C GLU A 260 -21.51 -10.98 -4.80
N GLU A 261 -20.50 -10.44 -4.12
CA GLU A 261 -20.59 -9.13 -3.46
C GLU A 261 -19.73 -8.08 -4.17
N LEU A 262 -18.41 -8.26 -4.23
CA LEU A 262 -17.52 -7.19 -4.67
C LEU A 262 -17.65 -6.89 -6.17
N CYS A 263 -17.52 -7.89 -7.05
CA CYS A 263 -17.53 -7.65 -8.49
C CYS A 263 -18.84 -7.02 -9.01
N PRO A 264 -20.04 -7.44 -8.55
CA PRO A 264 -21.29 -6.88 -9.05
C PRO A 264 -21.70 -5.54 -8.43
N HIS A 265 -21.25 -5.23 -7.20
CA HIS A 265 -21.79 -4.10 -6.43
C HIS A 265 -20.77 -2.99 -6.18
N GLU A 266 -19.48 -3.31 -6.06
CA GLU A 266 -18.46 -2.29 -5.84
C GLU A 266 -18.13 -1.56 -7.14
N MET A 267 -17.99 -0.24 -7.01
CA MET A 267 -17.77 0.66 -8.13
C MET A 267 -16.28 1.01 -8.22
N THR A 268 -15.80 1.04 -9.45
CA THR A 268 -14.45 1.47 -9.78
C THR A 268 -14.48 2.49 -10.91
N HIS A 269 -13.37 3.21 -11.11
CA HIS A 269 -13.25 4.27 -12.09
C HIS A 269 -12.05 3.99 -13.00
N PRO A 270 -12.27 3.40 -14.19
CA PRO A 270 -11.20 3.08 -15.15
C PRO A 270 -10.35 4.29 -15.55
N GLU A 271 -10.88 5.50 -15.39
CA GLU A 271 -10.14 6.76 -15.57
C GLU A 271 -8.93 6.87 -14.63
N LEU A 272 -8.95 6.19 -13.48
CA LEU A 272 -7.85 6.15 -12.51
C LEU A 272 -6.75 5.13 -12.88
N ASP A 273 -6.94 4.29 -13.90
CA ASP A 273 -5.90 3.33 -14.33
C ASP A 273 -4.59 4.05 -14.70
N ALA A 274 -4.70 5.28 -15.25
CA ALA A 274 -3.54 6.09 -15.62
C ALA A 274 -2.80 6.69 -14.42
N THR A 275 -3.49 6.96 -13.31
CA THR A 275 -2.92 7.58 -12.11
C THR A 275 -2.19 6.58 -11.22
N ARG A 276 -2.33 5.27 -11.51
CA ARG A 276 -1.79 4.15 -10.72
C ARG A 276 -2.32 4.13 -9.29
N TRP A 277 -3.46 4.77 -9.07
CA TRP A 277 -4.20 4.67 -7.83
C TRP A 277 -4.54 3.21 -7.55
N VAL A 278 -4.55 2.85 -6.27
CA VAL A 278 -4.94 1.51 -5.85
C VAL A 278 -6.17 1.57 -4.96
N GLN A 279 -7.24 0.92 -5.38
CA GLN A 279 -8.43 0.71 -4.57
C GLN A 279 -8.25 -0.59 -3.77
N HIS A 280 -8.25 -0.47 -2.45
CA HIS A 280 -8.09 -1.59 -1.53
C HIS A 280 -9.44 -2.06 -1.02
N PHE A 281 -9.68 -3.36 -1.13
CA PHE A 281 -10.77 -4.05 -0.47
C PHE A 281 -10.17 -5.04 0.53
N SER A 282 -10.81 -5.22 1.68
CA SER A 282 -10.38 -6.21 2.67
C SER A 282 -11.50 -7.20 2.97
N THR A 283 -11.16 -8.48 3.05
CA THR A 283 -12.13 -9.48 3.53
C THR A 283 -12.40 -9.35 5.04
N SER A 284 -11.60 -8.57 5.78
CA SER A 284 -11.88 -8.28 7.20
C SER A 284 -13.25 -7.61 7.37
N ASP A 285 -13.63 -6.77 6.40
CA ASP A 285 -14.86 -5.96 6.45
C ASP A 285 -16.12 -6.81 6.27
N PHE A 286 -15.94 -8.09 5.90
CA PHE A 286 -16.98 -9.09 5.72
C PHE A 286 -16.77 -10.30 6.65
N CYS A 287 -15.92 -10.15 7.68
CA CYS A 287 -15.52 -11.25 8.55
C CYS A 287 -15.99 -11.03 9.99
N ASP A 288 -17.03 -11.75 10.39
CA ASP A 288 -17.56 -11.73 11.76
C ASP A 288 -16.47 -11.92 12.83
N LYS A 289 -15.45 -12.75 12.55
CA LYS A 289 -14.34 -12.97 13.50
C LYS A 289 -13.44 -11.75 13.63
N CYS A 290 -13.15 -11.06 12.53
CA CYS A 290 -12.36 -9.84 12.58
C CYS A 290 -13.13 -8.75 13.33
N ASP A 291 -14.44 -8.65 13.11
CA ASP A 291 -15.30 -7.71 13.85
C ASP A 291 -15.29 -8.00 15.35
N GLU A 292 -15.47 -9.26 15.76
CA GLU A 292 -15.40 -9.68 17.17
C GLU A 292 -14.04 -9.39 17.82
N GLU A 293 -12.94 -9.59 17.09
CA GLU A 293 -11.59 -9.29 17.59
C GLU A 293 -11.37 -7.78 17.76
N PHE A 294 -11.80 -6.99 16.77
CA PHE A 294 -11.71 -5.53 16.81
C PHE A 294 -12.53 -4.95 17.98
N GLU A 295 -13.77 -5.41 18.16
CA GLU A 295 -14.63 -4.99 19.28
C GLU A 295 -13.95 -5.29 20.63
N ARG A 296 -13.37 -6.49 20.78
CA ARG A 296 -12.66 -6.88 22.00
C ARG A 296 -11.45 -6.00 22.31
N GLU A 297 -10.61 -5.73 21.30
CA GLU A 297 -9.43 -4.87 21.46
C GLU A 297 -9.80 -3.43 21.80
N PHE A 298 -10.85 -2.91 21.15
CA PHE A 298 -11.38 -1.59 21.43
C PHE A 298 -11.88 -1.47 22.88
N GLU A 299 -12.65 -2.45 23.36
CA GLU A 299 -13.08 -2.48 24.77
C GLU A 299 -11.91 -2.56 25.75
N GLU A 300 -10.86 -3.30 25.43
CA GLU A 300 -9.65 -3.39 26.26
C GLU A 300 -8.90 -2.05 26.30
N PHE A 301 -8.79 -1.36 25.17
CA PHE A 301 -8.20 -0.02 25.07
C PHE A 301 -8.98 1.02 25.88
N GLU A 302 -10.31 1.05 25.76
CA GLU A 302 -11.16 1.96 26.56
C GLU A 302 -11.00 1.71 28.07
N ARG A 303 -10.98 0.44 28.50
CA ARG A 303 -10.73 0.08 29.92
C ARG A 303 -9.32 0.47 30.39
N GLY A 304 -8.34 0.55 29.50
CA GLY A 304 -6.99 1.02 29.81
C GLY A 304 -6.97 2.53 30.02
N ARG A 305 -7.58 3.27 29.10
CA ARG A 305 -7.67 4.74 29.15
C ARG A 305 -8.40 5.26 30.39
N ASP A 306 -9.45 4.58 30.82
CA ASP A 306 -10.17 4.95 32.05
C ASP A 306 -9.32 4.77 33.32
N LYS A 307 -8.39 3.81 33.33
CA LYS A 307 -7.48 3.59 34.47
C LYS A 307 -6.39 4.64 34.53
N ASP A 308 -5.83 5.01 33.39
CA ASP A 308 -4.78 6.03 33.33
C ASP A 308 -5.33 7.43 33.70
N GLY A 309 -6.62 7.71 33.42
CA GLY A 309 -7.28 8.96 33.81
C GLY A 309 -7.66 9.07 35.30
N GLU A 310 -7.70 7.96 36.04
CA GLU A 310 -7.96 7.95 37.49
C GLU A 310 -6.68 8.12 38.34
N GLU A 311 -5.50 7.81 37.78
CA GLU A 311 -4.21 7.93 38.51
C GLU A 311 -3.68 9.38 38.63
N ASP A 312 -4.20 10.33 37.86
CA ASP A 312 -3.80 11.75 37.88
C ASP A 312 -4.57 12.61 38.91
N GLN A 313 -5.42 12.02 39.77
CA GLN A 313 -6.24 12.75 40.75
C GLN A 313 -5.84 12.57 42.23
N ASP A 314 -4.75 11.85 42.54
CA ASP A 314 -4.21 11.64 43.91
C ASP A 314 -2.84 12.30 44.13
#